data_AF-L9Y9W9-F1
#
_entry.id   AF-L9Y9W9-F1
#
_cell.length_a   1.000
_cell.length_b   1.000
_cell.length_c   1.000
_cell.angle_alpha   90.00
_cell.angle_beta   90.00
_cell.angle_gamma   90.00
#
_symmetry.space_group_name_H-M   'P 1'
#
loop_
_entity.id
_entity.type
_entity.pdbx_description
1 polymer ?
#
loop_
_entity_poly.entity_id
_entity_poly.type
_entity_poly.pdbx_seq_one_letter_code
_entity_poly.pdbx_strand_id
1 'polypeptide(L)' 'MTDYSDEEQRIISYLRESAARGEQYFRAKNIADAIGLSSKQVGARLPHLAEKTDEVDIEKWGRARSTTWRVTIS' A
#
# COMPACT_ATOMS: atom_id res chain seq x y z
N MET A 1 -11.45 -10.88 -11.22
CA MET A 1 -11.86 -9.89 -10.20
C MET A 1 -11.35 -10.41 -8.88
N THR A 2 -10.25 -9.84 -8.41
CA THR A 2 -9.64 -10.23 -7.15
C THR A 2 -10.54 -9.75 -6.03
N ASP A 3 -10.98 -10.66 -5.16
CA ASP A 3 -11.87 -10.31 -4.05
C ASP A 3 -11.06 -9.61 -2.96
N TYR A 4 -11.25 -8.30 -2.80
CA TYR A 4 -10.59 -7.47 -1.80
C TYR A 4 -11.55 -7.19 -0.65
N SER A 5 -11.04 -7.27 0.59
CA SER A 5 -11.79 -6.69 1.72
C SER A 5 -11.91 -5.17 1.59
N ASP A 6 -12.87 -4.55 2.27
CA ASP A 6 -13.04 -3.09 2.26
C ASP A 6 -11.76 -2.33 2.63
N GLU A 7 -10.99 -2.84 3.60
CA GLU A 7 -9.73 -2.23 4.02
C GLU A 7 -8.63 -2.40 2.97
N GLU A 8 -8.57 -3.54 2.29
CA GLU A 8 -7.64 -3.78 1.17
C GLU A 8 -7.96 -2.86 -0.01
N GLN A 9 -9.24 -2.75 -0.37
CA GLN A 9 -9.70 -1.87 -1.44
C GLN A 9 -9.31 -0.42 -1.16
N ARG A 10 -9.50 0.07 0.07
CA ARG A 10 -9.07 1.43 0.46
C ARG A 10 -7.57 1.64 0.34
N ILE A 11 -6.77 0.63 0.72
CA ILE A 11 -5.31 0.71 0.59
C ILE A 11 -4.92 0.78 -0.90
N ILE A 12 -5.46 -0.10 -1.74
CA ILE A 12 -5.15 -0.14 -3.18
C ILE A 12 -5.56 1.18 -3.85
N SER A 13 -6.79 1.65 -3.63
CA SER A 13 -7.27 2.91 -4.21
C SER A 13 -6.37 4.09 -3.83
N TYR A 14 -5.99 4.20 -2.55
CA TYR A 14 -5.09 5.26 -2.09
C TYR A 14 -3.70 5.16 -2.73
N LEU A 15 -3.12 3.96 -2.81
CA LEU A 15 -1.81 3.74 -3.41
C LEU A 15 -1.82 4.08 -4.91
N ARG A 16 -2.83 3.62 -5.64
CA ARG A 16 -3.02 3.88 -7.07
C ARG A 16 -3.19 5.37 -7.35
N GLU A 17 -4.08 6.05 -6.63
CA GLU A 17 -4.30 7.49 -6.80
C GLU A 17 -3.04 8.30 -6.46
N SER A 18 -2.32 7.91 -5.41
CA SER A 18 -1.10 8.60 -4.98
C SER A 18 0.05 8.40 -5.96
N ALA A 19 0.20 7.21 -6.54
CA ALA A 19 1.24 6.87 -7.51
C ALA A 19 0.88 7.22 -8.97
N ALA A 20 -0.29 7.82 -9.22
CA ALA A 20 -0.75 8.15 -10.58
C ALA A 20 0.18 9.11 -11.35
N ARG A 21 1.02 9.88 -10.65
CA ARG A 21 2.02 10.79 -11.24
C ARG A 21 3.43 10.20 -11.34
N GLY A 22 3.59 8.92 -11.01
CA GLY A 22 4.87 8.20 -11.02
C GLY A 22 5.17 7.51 -9.70
N GLU A 23 6.38 6.93 -9.62
CA GLU A 23 6.87 6.21 -8.44
C GLU A 23 6.74 7.05 -7.15
N GLN A 24 6.24 6.42 -6.10
CA GLN A 24 6.10 7.02 -4.77
C GLN A 24 6.55 6.05 -3.67
N TYR A 25 6.92 6.61 -2.52
CA TYR A 25 7.37 5.84 -1.35
C TYR A 25 6.46 6.09 -0.16
N PHE A 26 5.93 5.00 0.40
CA PHE A 26 4.95 5.05 1.48
C PHE A 26 5.47 4.38 2.74
N ARG A 27 5.19 4.99 3.89
CA ARG A 27 5.26 4.30 5.18
C ARG A 27 3.86 3.86 5.55
N ALA A 28 3.72 2.67 6.14
CA ALA A 28 2.42 2.14 6.58
C ALA A 28 1.64 3.13 7.46
N LYS A 29 2.34 3.90 8.30
CA LYS A 29 1.73 4.96 9.12
C LYS A 29 1.11 6.08 8.30
N ASN A 30 1.79 6.54 7.24
CA ASN A 30 1.30 7.66 6.43
C ASN A 30 0.07 7.24 5.62
N ILE A 31 0.05 6.00 5.12
CA ILE A 31 -1.14 5.43 4.46
C ILE A 31 -2.28 5.38 5.48
N ALA A 32 -2.04 4.75 6.63
CA ALA A 32 -3.01 4.59 7.70
C ALA A 32 -3.67 5.92 8.11
N ASP A 33 -2.87 6.96 8.34
CA ASP A 33 -3.34 8.29 8.71
C ASP A 33 -4.23 8.91 7.61
N ALA A 34 -3.96 8.63 6.33
CA ALA A 34 -4.72 9.18 5.21
C ALA A 34 -6.08 8.50 4.99
N ILE A 35 -6.19 7.20 5.26
CA ILE A 35 -7.41 6.40 4.98
C ILE A 35 -8.16 5.95 6.25
N GLY A 36 -7.76 6.46 7.41
CA GLY A 36 -8.42 6.18 8.69
C GLY A 36 -8.24 4.74 9.18
N LEU A 37 -7.13 4.10 8.83
CA LEU A 37 -6.76 2.78 9.35
C LEU A 37 -5.65 2.90 10.41
N SER A 38 -5.36 1.83 11.12
CA SER A 38 -4.15 1.78 11.95
C SER A 38 -2.92 1.39 11.12
N SER A 39 -1.74 1.87 11.53
CA SER A 39 -0.46 1.46 10.94
C SER A 39 -0.27 -0.06 10.94
N LYS A 40 -0.82 -0.76 11.95
CA LYS A 40 -0.79 -2.21 12.06
C LYS A 40 -1.65 -2.90 11.01
N GLN A 41 -2.89 -2.42 10.80
CA GLN A 41 -3.79 -2.94 9.76
C GLN A 41 -3.20 -2.80 8.37
N VAL A 42 -2.61 -1.64 8.06
CA VAL A 42 -1.96 -1.42 6.76
C VAL A 42 -0.71 -2.27 6.62
N GLY A 43 0.18 -2.23 7.61
CA GLY A 43 1.46 -2.95 7.57
C GLY A 43 1.31 -4.46 7.45
N ALA A 44 0.25 -5.05 8.03
CA ALA A 44 -0.05 -6.47 7.90
C ALA A 44 -0.58 -6.86 6.50
N ARG A 45 -1.20 -5.92 5.77
CA ARG A 45 -1.80 -6.18 4.45
C ARG A 45 -0.87 -5.92 3.28
N LEU A 46 0.06 -4.96 3.39
CA LEU A 46 0.95 -4.61 2.28
C LEU A 46 1.74 -5.79 1.68
N PRO A 47 2.30 -6.73 2.47
CA PRO A 47 2.95 -7.92 1.89
C PRO A 47 1.98 -8.81 1.11
N HIS A 48 0.73 -8.94 1.55
CA HIS A 48 -0.27 -9.74 0.85
C HIS A 48 -0.76 -9.04 -0.41
N LEU A 49 -0.99 -7.73 -0.33
CA LEU A 49 -1.39 -6.91 -1.47
C LEU A 49 -0.32 -6.88 -2.56
N ALA A 50 0.96 -6.86 -2.20
CA ALA A 50 2.07 -6.93 -3.14
C ALA A 50 2.04 -8.17 -4.06
N GLU A 51 1.48 -9.29 -3.58
CA GLU A 51 1.35 -10.53 -4.34
C GLU A 51 -0.03 -10.68 -5.00
N LYS A 52 -1.02 -9.88 -4.58
CA LYS A 52 -2.45 -10.06 -4.91
C LYS A 52 -2.98 -9.00 -5.88
N THR A 53 -2.37 -7.84 -5.97
CA THR A 53 -2.86 -6.74 -6.82
C THR A 53 -2.11 -6.64 -8.13
N ASP A 54 -2.87 -6.51 -9.20
CA ASP A 54 -2.37 -6.23 -10.56
C ASP A 54 -2.53 -4.75 -10.92
N GLU A 55 -3.01 -3.90 -9.99
CA GLU A 55 -3.24 -2.47 -10.23
C GLU A 55 -2.01 -1.60 -9.92
N VAL A 56 -1.16 -2.06 -9.00
CA VAL A 56 0.03 -1.36 -8.54
C VAL A 56 1.11 -2.35 -8.14
N ASP A 57 2.36 -2.06 -8.48
CA ASP A 57 3.49 -2.84 -7.97
C ASP A 57 3.86 -2.33 -6.58
N ILE A 58 3.86 -3.20 -5.58
CA ILE A 58 4.15 -2.82 -4.19
C ILE A 58 5.43 -3.54 -3.73
N GLU A 59 6.54 -2.80 -3.67
CA GLU A 59 7.84 -3.35 -3.33
C GLU A 59 8.32 -2.91 -1.94
N LYS A 60 8.78 -3.87 -1.14
CA LYS A 60 9.30 -3.59 0.20
C LYS A 60 10.68 -2.91 0.13
N TRP A 61 10.73 -1.62 0.51
CA TRP A 61 11.95 -0.81 0.50
C TRP A 61 12.49 -0.55 1.92
N GLY A 62 13.66 -1.12 2.24
CA GLY A 62 14.42 -0.83 3.46
C GLY A 62 13.90 -1.46 4.76
N ARG A 63 14.76 -1.44 5.79
CA ARG A 63 14.52 -2.06 7.10
C ARG A 63 15.16 -1.21 8.20
N ALA A 64 14.37 -0.36 8.86
CA ALA A 64 14.63 0.18 10.19
C ALA A 64 13.38 0.92 10.73
N ARG A 65 12.89 0.52 11.92
CA ARG A 65 11.75 1.08 12.70
C ARG A 65 10.36 1.14 12.03
N SER A 66 10.28 1.43 10.73
CA SER A 66 9.06 1.33 9.90
C SER A 66 9.47 0.98 8.47
N THR A 67 8.92 -0.09 7.92
CA THR A 67 9.14 -0.45 6.50
C THR A 67 8.57 0.63 5.58
N THR A 68 9.36 1.02 4.58
CA THR A 68 8.91 1.85 3.46
C THR A 68 8.52 0.92 2.31
N TRP A 69 7.55 1.34 1.51
CA TRP A 69 7.05 0.60 0.36
C TRP A 69 7.17 1.49 -0.85
N ARG A 70 7.93 1.05 -1.84
CA ARG A 70 8.00 1.66 -3.16
C ARG A 70 6.77 1.20 -3.94
N VAL A 71 6.05 2.13 -4.56
CA VAL A 71 4.85 1.82 -5.33
C VAL A 71 4.88 2.50 -6.69
N THR A 72 4.56 1.73 -7.73
CA THR A 72 4.35 2.18 -9.11
C THR A 72 3.00 1.69 -9.63
N ILE A 73 2.47 2.35 -10.67
CA ILE A 73 1.33 1.82 -11.43
C ILE A 73 1.83 0.66 -12.28
N SER A 74 1.12 -0.47 -12.24
CA SER A 74 1.39 -1.66 -13.07
C SER A 74 0.93 -1.48 -14.51
#